data_AF-A0A1B7WJG9-F1
#
_entry.id   AF-A0A1B7WJG9-F1
#
_cell.length_a   1.000
_cell.length_b   1.000
_cell.length_c   1.000
_cell.angle_alpha   90.00
_cell.angle_beta   90.00
_cell.angle_gamma   90.00
#
_symmetry.space_group_name_H-M   'P 1'
#
loop_
_entity.id
_entity.type
_entity.pdbx_description
1 polymer ?
#
loop_
_entity_poly.entity_id
_entity_poly.type
_entity_poly.pdbx_seq_one_letter_code
_entity_poly.pdbx_strand_id
1 'polypeptide(L)' 'MLRIKYKKIFNELVYEIDDPSPSDNGRLAKFKMGWLNAKSSKKTYTNKTLNKRLTWNNLGYRFVKELVDLMILI' A
#
# COMPACT_ATOMS: atom_id res chain seq x y z
N MET A 1 -18.00 -8.05 -4.05
CA MET A 1 -16.94 -9.07 -3.80
C MET A 1 -15.56 -8.45 -3.56
N LEU A 2 -15.10 -7.53 -4.43
CA LEU A 2 -13.85 -6.76 -4.29
C LEU A 2 -13.65 -6.10 -2.91
N ARG A 3 -14.67 -5.41 -2.39
CA ARG A 3 -14.62 -4.72 -1.09
C ARG A 3 -14.33 -5.64 0.11
N ILE A 4 -14.76 -6.91 0.05
CA ILE A 4 -14.54 -7.90 1.12
C ILE A 4 -13.11 -8.45 1.07
N LYS A 5 -12.58 -8.71 -0.14
CA LYS A 5 -11.19 -9.14 -0.32
C LYS A 5 -10.19 -8.08 0.18
N TYR A 6 -10.41 -6.80 -0.14
CA TYR A 6 -9.54 -5.73 0.38
C TYR A 6 -9.59 -5.63 1.90
N LYS A 7 -10.79 -5.69 2.49
CA LYS A 7 -10.93 -5.65 3.95
C LYS A 7 -10.15 -6.78 4.63
N LYS A 8 -10.16 -7.99 4.06
CA LYS A 8 -9.39 -9.12 4.58
C LYS A 8 -7.87 -8.89 4.45
N ILE A 9 -7.38 -8.54 3.25
CA ILE A 9 -5.95 -8.30 3.00
C ILE A 9 -5.41 -7.20 3.91
N PHE A 10 -6.12 -6.08 4.03
CA PHE A 10 -5.64 -4.95 4.84
C PHE A 10 -5.80 -5.16 6.36
N ASN A 11 -6.77 -5.96 6.80
CA ASN A 11 -6.92 -6.32 8.23
C ASN A 11 -5.85 -7.30 8.72
N GLU A 12 -5.27 -8.11 7.82
CA GLU A 12 -4.20 -9.05 8.16
C GLU A 12 -2.81 -8.36 8.21
N LEU A 13 -2.71 -7.10 7.77
CA LEU A 13 -1.45 -6.36 7.79
C LEU A 13 -1.16 -5.83 9.19
N VAL A 14 -0.12 -6.39 9.80
CA VAL A 14 0.42 -5.92 11.08
C VAL A 14 1.57 -4.97 10.79
N TYR A 15 1.52 -3.78 11.39
CA TYR A 15 2.56 -2.76 11.28
C TYR A 15 3.15 -2.46 12.65
N GLU A 16 4.45 -2.27 12.71
CA GLU A 16 5.13 -1.96 13.98
C GLU A 16 4.81 -0.53 14.47
N ILE A 17 4.57 0.40 13.55
CA ILE A 17 4.31 1.83 13.82
C ILE A 17 3.29 2.37 12.81
N ASP A 18 2.28 3.11 13.29
CA ASP A 18 1.37 3.90 12.46
C ASP A 18 1.72 5.40 12.52
N ASP A 19 1.70 6.08 11.37
CA ASP A 19 2.04 7.49 11.26
C ASP A 19 0.81 8.35 10.91
N PRO A 20 0.21 9.05 11.88
CA PRO A 20 -1.01 9.83 11.66
C PRO A 20 -0.78 11.13 10.88
N SER A 21 0.47 11.52 10.60
CA SER A 21 0.87 12.94 10.53
C SER A 21 0.71 13.75 9.23
N PRO A 22 0.26 13.29 8.05
CA PRO A 22 0.06 14.25 6.96
C PRO A 22 -1.34 14.86 6.98
N SER A 23 -1.45 16.13 6.58
CA SER A 23 -2.70 16.73 6.10
C SER A 23 -3.27 15.90 4.94
N ASP A 24 -4.56 15.96 4.67
CA ASP A 24 -5.21 15.08 3.67
C ASP A 24 -4.57 15.18 2.28
N ASN A 25 -4.15 16.38 1.86
CA ASN A 25 -3.39 16.57 0.62
C ASN A 25 -2.02 15.89 0.66
N GLY A 26 -1.33 15.93 1.80
CA GLY A 26 -0.07 15.22 2.02
C GLY A 26 -0.24 13.69 2.02
N ARG A 27 -1.36 13.19 2.57
CA ARG A 27 -1.72 11.76 2.54
C ARG A 27 -1.91 11.30 1.09
N LEU A 28 -2.70 12.06 0.32
CA LEU A 28 -2.97 11.77 -1.09
C LEU A 28 -1.71 11.80 -1.95
N ALA A 29 -0.86 12.82 -1.78
CA ALA A 29 0.40 12.93 -2.51
C ALA A 29 1.33 11.73 -2.23
N LYS A 30 1.52 11.38 -0.94
CA LYS A 30 2.32 10.22 -0.54
C LYS A 30 1.76 8.91 -1.07
N PHE A 31 0.43 8.73 -1.04
CA PHE A 31 -0.24 7.57 -1.61
C PHE A 31 0.00 7.43 -3.12
N LYS A 32 -0.20 8.51 -3.88
CA LYS A 32 0.05 8.54 -5.33
C LYS A 32 1.51 8.20 -5.67
N MET A 33 2.47 8.70 -4.87
CA MET A 33 3.88 8.38 -5.06
C MET A 33 4.16 6.88 -4.87
N GLY A 34 3.60 6.26 -3.83
CA GLY A 34 3.72 4.82 -3.61
C GLY A 34 3.14 3.99 -4.74
N TRP A 35 1.96 4.38 -5.22
CA TRP A 35 1.30 3.77 -6.37
C TRP A 35 2.18 3.83 -7.64
N LEU A 36 2.74 5.00 -7.95
CA LEU A 36 3.62 5.18 -9.11
C LEU A 36 4.91 4.37 -8.98
N ASN A 37 5.49 4.29 -7.78
CA ASN A 37 6.67 3.48 -7.53
C ASN A 37 6.41 1.99 -7.78
N ALA A 38 5.24 1.49 -7.37
CA ALA A 38 4.84 0.10 -7.62
C ALA A 38 4.59 -0.17 -9.10
N LYS A 39 3.91 0.73 -9.83
CA LYS A 39 3.63 0.57 -11.27
C LYS A 39 4.87 0.64 -12.14
N SER A 40 5.81 1.51 -11.80
CA SER A 40 6.98 1.79 -12.64
C SER A 40 8.14 0.81 -12.45
N SER A 41 8.03 -0.14 -11.50
CA SER A 41 9.12 -1.05 -11.08
C SER A 41 10.43 -0.36 -10.73
N LYS A 42 10.45 0.97 -10.60
CA LYS A 42 11.65 1.77 -10.26
C LYS A 42 12.15 1.48 -8.86
N LYS A 43 11.30 0.90 -8.01
CA LYS A 43 11.59 0.64 -6.61
C LYS A 43 10.87 -0.62 -6.15
N THR A 44 11.63 -1.59 -5.66
CA THR A 44 11.09 -2.83 -5.07
C THR A 44 11.16 -2.71 -3.56
N TYR A 45 9.99 -2.74 -2.91
CA TYR A 45 9.93 -2.68 -1.46
C TYR A 45 9.82 -4.12 -0.95
N THR A 46 10.64 -4.48 0.04
CA THR A 46 10.55 -5.80 0.68
C THR A 46 9.41 -5.81 1.70
N ASN A 47 8.88 -7.00 2.03
CA ASN A 47 7.88 -7.15 3.09
C ASN A 47 8.36 -6.58 4.44
N LYS A 48 9.65 -6.71 4.74
CA LYS A 48 10.27 -6.08 5.92
C LYS A 48 10.10 -4.56 5.91
N THR A 49 10.39 -3.90 4.79
CA THR A 49 10.24 -2.44 4.66
C THR A 49 8.78 -1.99 4.72
N LEU A 50 7.88 -2.78 4.13
CA LEU A 50 6.46 -2.45 4.08
C LEU A 50 5.75 -2.67 5.42
N ASN A 51 6.19 -3.64 6.24
CA ASN A 51 5.59 -3.95 7.54
C ASN A 51 6.19 -3.16 8.70
N LYS A 52 7.39 -2.60 8.54
CA LYS A 52 8.06 -1.82 9.59
C LYS A 52 7.28 -0.55 9.97
N ARG A 53 6.62 0.12 9.02
CA ARG A 53 5.85 1.34 9.32
C ARG A 53 4.72 1.52 8.32
N LEU A 54 3.52 1.73 8.82
CA LEU A 54 2.40 2.15 7.99
C LEU A 54 2.60 3.61 7.61
N THR A 55 2.88 3.84 6.33
CA THR A 55 2.91 5.18 5.73
C THR A 55 1.99 5.19 4.53
N TRP A 56 1.44 6.37 4.20
CA TRP A 56 0.61 6.53 3.00
C TRP A 56 1.31 6.09 1.71
N ASN A 57 2.64 6.23 1.63
CA ASN A 57 3.45 5.73 0.51
C ASN A 57 3.45 4.20 0.47
N ASN A 58 3.75 3.53 1.59
CA ASN A 58 3.71 2.07 1.67
C ASN A 58 2.30 1.53 1.36
N LEU A 59 1.26 2.22 1.83
CA LEU A 59 -0.13 1.87 1.54
C LEU A 59 -0.43 1.95 0.04
N GLY A 60 -0.05 3.04 -0.63
CA GLY A 60 -0.22 3.18 -2.07
C GLY A 60 0.57 2.15 -2.89
N TYR A 61 1.78 1.81 -2.44
CA TYR A 61 2.60 0.77 -3.05
C TYR A 61 1.94 -0.61 -2.95
N ARG A 62 1.48 -0.98 -1.75
CA ARG A 62 0.75 -2.24 -1.50
C ARG A 62 -0.51 -2.34 -2.32
N PHE A 63 -1.26 -1.24 -2.42
CA PHE A 63 -2.52 -1.23 -3.15
C PHE A 63 -2.34 -1.70 -4.60
N VAL A 64 -1.28 -1.26 -5.29
CA VAL A 64 -0.99 -1.71 -6.66
C VAL A 64 -0.56 -3.17 -6.71
N LYS A 65 0.34 -3.61 -5.82
CA LYS A 65 0.84 -5.00 -5.84
C LYS A 65 -0.28 -6.00 -5.57
N GLU A 66 -1.06 -5.77 -4.52
CA GLU A 66 -2.19 -6.62 -4.15
C GLU A 66 -3.33 -6.54 -5.19
N LEU A 67 -3.56 -5.39 -5.82
CA LEU A 67 -4.54 -5.25 -6.93
C LEU A 67 -4.11 -5.98 -8.19
N VAL A 68 -2.84 -5.84 -8.59
CA VAL A 68 -2.32 -6.47 -9.81
C VAL A 68 -2.36 -7.98 -9.64
N ASP A 69 -1.98 -8.50 -8.47
CA ASP A 69 -2.13 -9.92 -8.16
C ASP A 69 -3.61 -10.35 -8.21
N LEU A 70 -4.54 -9.50 -7.76
CA LEU A 70 -5.99 -9.75 -7.87
C LEU A 70 -6.53 -9.71 -9.30
N MET A 71 -5.96 -8.88 -10.19
CA MET A 71 -6.36 -8.78 -11.61
C MET A 71 -5.76 -9.89 -12.48
N ILE A 72 -4.64 -10.50 -12.08
CA ILE A 72 -4.04 -11.65 -12.76
C ILE A 72 -4.80 -12.96 -12.43
N LEU A 73 -5.53 -12.97 -11.32
CA LEU A 73 -6.28 -14.13 -10.80
C LEU A 73 -7.76 -14.18 -11.25
N ILE A 74 -8.20 -13.30 -12.15
CA ILE A 74 -9.56 -13.24 -12.72
C ILE A 74 -9.45 -13.33 -14.24
#